data_AF-S8DTX5-F1
#
_entry.id   AF-S8DTX5-F1
#
_cell.length_a   1.000
_cell.length_b   1.000
_cell.length_c   1.000
_cell.angle_alpha   90.00
_cell.angle_beta   90.00
_cell.angle_gamma   90.00
#
_symmetry.space_group_name_H-M   'P 1'
#
loop_
_entity.id
_entity.type
_entity.pdbx_description
1 polymer ?
#
loop_
_entity_poly.entity_id
_entity_poly.type
_entity_poly.pdbx_seq_one_letter_code
_entity_poly.pdbx_strand_id
1 'polypeptide(L)' 'ADIVLRTADGTDFYVHKTILRMSSTFFQTMFSLPQPNAPARDSTENGFALNSGAAPEVLPVPESSHVLESVL' A
#
# COMPACT_ATOMS: atom_id res chain seq x y z
N ALA A 1 -8.80 5.79 2.15
CA ALA A 1 -7.71 4.87 1.80
C ALA A 1 -6.67 5.59 0.97
N ASP A 2 -5.39 5.40 1.29
CA ASP A 2 -4.24 5.98 0.57
C ASP A 2 -3.50 4.94 -0.30
N ILE A 3 -3.91 3.67 -0.21
CA ILE A 3 -3.46 2.56 -1.06
C ILE A 3 -4.61 1.57 -1.30
N VAL A 4 -4.59 0.92 -2.46
CA VAL A 4 -5.41 -0.26 -2.78
C VAL A 4 -4.49 -1.47 -2.86
N LEU A 5 -4.74 -2.50 -2.05
CA LEU A 5 -4.14 -3.82 -2.25
C LEU A 5 -5.02 -4.59 -3.22
N ARG A 6 -4.51 -4.90 -4.41
CA ARG A 6 -5.20 -5.72 -5.40
C ARG A 6 -4.72 -7.14 -5.31
N THR A 7 -5.61 -8.04 -4.93
CA THR A 7 -5.32 -9.47 -4.77
C THR A 7 -5.17 -10.17 -6.11
N ALA A 8 -4.60 -11.38 -6.08
CA ALA A 8 -4.41 -12.19 -7.29
C ALA A 8 -5.74 -12.59 -7.97
N ASP A 9 -6.83 -12.66 -7.21
CA ASP A 9 -8.20 -12.90 -7.72
C ASP A 9 -8.94 -11.63 -8.15
N GLY A 10 -8.27 -10.47 -8.13
CA GLY A 10 -8.78 -9.20 -8.65
C GLY A 10 -9.64 -8.39 -7.69
N THR A 11 -9.68 -8.76 -6.41
CA THR A 11 -10.40 -8.02 -5.36
C THR A 11 -9.57 -6.83 -4.88
N ASP A 12 -10.22 -5.68 -4.70
CA ASP A 12 -9.59 -4.44 -4.25
C ASP A 12 -9.87 -4.16 -2.77
N PHE A 13 -8.81 -4.06 -1.98
CA PHE A 13 -8.88 -3.66 -0.58
C PHE A 13 -8.37 -2.23 -0.40
N TYR A 14 -9.29 -1.32 -0.10
CA TYR A 14 -9.00 0.09 0.15
C TYR A 14 -8.56 0.27 1.61
N VAL A 15 -7.26 0.44 1.82
CA VAL A 15 -6.66 0.47 3.17
C VAL A 15 -5.86 1.74 3.41
N HIS A 16 -5.45 1.94 4.65
CA HIS A 16 -4.58 3.05 5.05
C HIS A 16 -3.20 2.51 5.43
N LYS A 17 -2.15 2.93 4.70
CA LYS A 17 -0.76 2.51 4.94
C LYS A 17 -0.39 2.69 6.42
N THR A 18 -0.75 3.83 7.02
CA THR A 18 -0.44 4.12 8.44
C THR A 18 -1.00 3.08 9.39
N ILE A 19 -2.26 2.65 9.20
CA ILE A 19 -2.90 1.66 10.07
C ILE A 19 -2.18 0.31 9.94
N LEU A 20 -1.92 -0.14 8.71
CA LEU A 20 -1.22 -1.41 8.45
C LEU A 20 0.21 -1.44 8.98
N ARG A 21 0.93 -0.32 8.86
CA ARG A 21 2.29 -0.18 9.43
C ARG A 21 2.29 -0.28 10.95
N MET A 22 1.24 0.24 11.60
CA MET A 22 1.10 0.20 13.06
C MET A 22 0.63 -1.17 13.55
N SER A 23 -0.19 -1.88 12.78
CA SER A 23 -0.71 -3.20 13.15
C SER A 23 0.24 -4.34 12.84
N SER A 24 1.15 -4.18 11.87
CA SER A 24 2.03 -5.25 11.42
C SER A 24 3.41 -4.77 10.98
N THR A 25 4.45 -5.35 11.57
CA THR A 25 5.85 -5.13 11.19
C THR A 25 6.15 -5.61 9.77
N PHE A 26 5.38 -6.58 9.26
CA PHE A 26 5.45 -7.02 7.87
C PHE A 26 5.07 -5.88 6.92
N PHE A 27 3.88 -5.27 7.10
CA PHE A 27 3.45 -4.15 6.27
C PHE A 27 4.35 -2.93 6.44
N GLN A 28 4.86 -2.69 7.65
CA GLN A 28 5.88 -1.66 7.87
C GLN A 28 7.11 -1.84 7.00
N THR A 29 7.63 -3.07 6.95
CA THR A 29 8.80 -3.41 6.13
C THR A 29 8.46 -3.33 4.65
N MET A 30 7.35 -3.94 4.22
CA MET A 30 6.90 -3.95 2.81
C MET A 30 6.81 -2.55 2.21
N PHE A 31 6.20 -1.59 2.92
CA PHE A 31 6.07 -0.21 2.44
C PHE A 31 7.37 0.60 2.50
N SER A 32 8.41 0.10 3.18
CA SER A 32 9.73 0.75 3.21
C SER A 32 10.62 0.35 2.04
N LEU A 33 10.29 -0.74 1.32
CA LEU A 33 11.08 -1.24 0.21
C LEU A 33 10.89 -0.38 -1.04
N PRO A 34 11.96 -0.15 -1.84
CA PRO A 34 11.85 0.53 -3.11
C PRO A 34 10.98 -0.31 -4.06
N GLN A 35 9.90 0.28 -4.57
CA GLN A 35 9.04 -0.39 -5.54
C GLN A 35 9.69 -0.35 -6.94
N PRO A 36 9.71 -1.47 -7.69
CA PRO A 36 10.40 -1.56 -8.99
C PRO A 36 9.96 -0.51 -10.02
N ASN A 37 8.71 -0.04 -9.92
CA ASN A 37 8.11 0.90 -10.87
C ASN A 37 7.80 2.27 -10.24
N ALA A 38 8.26 2.54 -9.02
CA ALA A 38 8.10 3.88 -8.46
C ALA A 38 9.08 4.81 -9.18
N PRO A 39 8.63 5.94 -9.77
CA PRO A 39 9.57 6.98 -10.18
C PRO A 39 10.36 7.37 -8.94
N ALA A 40 11.69 7.41 -9.05
CA ALA A 40 12.59 7.67 -7.94
C ALA A 40 12.10 8.90 -7.14
N ARG A 41 11.44 8.65 -6.02
CA ARG A 41 11.07 9.68 -5.06
C ARG A 41 12.35 9.97 -4.30
N ASP A 42 13.01 11.04 -4.72
CA ASP A 42 14.22 11.54 -4.09
C ASP A 42 14.00 11.62 -2.57
N SER A 43 14.99 11.16 -1.83
CA SER A 43 14.92 11.03 -0.37
C SER A 43 15.12 12.41 0.25
N THR A 44 14.10 13.26 0.15
CA THR A 44 14.05 14.53 0.86
C THR A 44 12.71 14.59 1.60
N GLU A 45 12.82 14.29 2.89
CA GLU A 45 12.00 14.75 4.01
C GLU A 45 10.61 15.36 3.73
N ASN A 46 9.60 14.80 4.40
CA ASN A 46 8.30 15.42 4.69
C ASN A 46 7.35 15.70 3.50
N GLY A 47 7.08 14.68 2.68
CA GLY A 47 5.98 14.71 1.72
C GLY A 47 4.65 14.25 2.30
N PHE A 48 3.93 15.11 3.03
CA PHE A 48 2.46 15.06 2.99
C PHE A 48 2.06 15.40 1.55
N ALA A 49 2.14 14.41 0.66
CA ALA A 49 1.60 14.55 -0.68
C ALA A 49 0.09 14.66 -0.50
N LEU A 50 -0.40 15.90 -0.44
CA LEU A 50 -1.79 16.25 -0.65
C LEU A 50 -2.11 15.88 -2.11
N ASN A 51 -2.28 14.59 -2.37
CA ASN A 51 -2.92 14.10 -3.57
C ASN A 51 -4.42 14.38 -3.43
N SER A 52 -4.77 15.66 -3.39
CA SER A 52 -6.13 16.17 -3.43
C SER A 52 -6.70 15.87 -4.83
N GLY A 53 -7.26 14.68 -5.00
CA GLY A 53 -8.02 14.27 -6.20
C GLY A 53 -7.37 13.22 -7.12
N ALA A 54 -6.17 12.71 -6.82
CA ALA A 54 -5.57 11.63 -7.59
C ALA A 54 -6.03 10.24 -7.07
N ALA A 55 -6.30 9.31 -7.99
CA ALA A 55 -6.68 7.94 -7.64
C ALA A 55 -5.62 7.29 -6.70
N PRO A 56 -6.03 6.45 -5.73
CA PRO A 56 -5.09 5.83 -4.81
C PRO A 56 -4.10 4.92 -5.56
N GLU A 57 -2.90 4.77 -4.99
CA GLU A 57 -1.88 3.85 -5.50
C GLU A 57 -2.38 2.41 -5.41
N VAL A 58 -2.33 1.65 -6.51
CA VAL A 58 -2.72 0.24 -6.54
C VAL A 58 -1.46 -0.62 -6.46
N LEU A 59 -1.35 -1.41 -5.39
CA LEU A 59 -0.27 -2.36 -5.15
C LEU A 59 -0.80 -3.78 -5.40
N PRO A 60 -0.36 -4.46 -6.47
CA PRO A 60 -0.72 -5.85 -6.69
C PRO A 60 -0.04 -6.73 -5.63
N VAL A 61 -0.79 -7.67 -5.08
CA VAL A 61 -0.29 -8.62 -4.10
C VAL A 61 -0.60 -10.05 -4.57
N PRO A 62 0.32 -11.01 -4.35
CA PRO A 62 0.12 -12.40 -4.80
C PRO A 62 -0.93 -13.16 -3.99
N GLU A 63 -1.33 -12.65 -2.83
CA GLU A 63 -2.33 -13.28 -1.96
C GLU A 63 -3.76 -13.14 -2.51
N SER A 64 -4.62 -14.10 -2.18
CA SER A 64 -6.04 -14.09 -2.53
C SER A 64 -6.87 -13.26 -1.55
N SER A 65 -8.08 -12.87 -1.96
CA SER A 65 -9.03 -12.12 -1.12
C SER A 65 -9.24 -12.75 0.26
N HIS A 66 -9.49 -14.06 0.33
CA HIS A 66 -9.67 -14.79 1.58
C HIS A 66 -8.47 -14.71 2.53
N VAL A 67 -7.24 -14.66 2.00
CA VAL A 67 -6.05 -14.49 2.85
C VAL A 67 -6.04 -13.08 3.43
N LEU A 68 -6.29 -12.05 2.60
CA LEU A 68 -6.31 -10.66 3.06
C LEU A 68 -7.43 -10.38 4.07
N GLU A 69 -8.62 -10.97 3.91
CA GLU A 69 -9.73 -10.84 4.87
C GLU A 69 -9.36 -11.31 6.28
N SER A 70 -8.41 -12.25 6.41
CA SER A 70 -7.98 -12.76 7.72
C SER A 70 -6.93 -11.89 8.42
N VAL A 71 -6.23 -11.03 7.68
CA VAL A 71 -5.07 -10.27 8.17
C VAL A 71 -5.27 -8.75 8.16
N LEU A 72 -6.30 -8.25 7.48
CA LEU A 72 -6.71 -6.84 7.45
C LEU A 72 -7.75 -6.55 8.54
#